data_AF-A0A4R6GEN2-F1
#
_entry.id   AF-A0A4R6GEN2-F1
#
_cell.length_a   1.000
_cell.length_b   1.000
_cell.length_c   1.000
_cell.angle_alpha   90.00
_cell.angle_beta   90.00
_cell.angle_gamma   90.00
#
_symmetry.space_group_name_H-M   'P 1'
#
loop_
_entity.id
_entity.type
_entity.pdbx_description
1 polymer ?
#
loop_
_entity_poly.entity_id
_entity_poly.type
_entity_poly.pdbx_seq_one_letter_code
_entity_poly.pdbx_strand_id
1 'polypeptide(L)'
;MDSFIGIRFKKETAKRFQEFSRTHFKSHTEALETMLDFFFYNEISPKEKLGPTGRTIEAKLLKRINAVIAIMRDVEKTQTKPTVAMIQSLFEIEEPKKKPLMVEKKYAEEQPKVSLPAGEAGFQEKQNHHNEH
;
A
#
# COMPACT_ATOMS: atom_id res chain seq x y z
N MET A 1 42.60 -30.57 -9.76
CA MET A 1 43.02 -29.60 -10.79
C MET A 1 41.85 -29.40 -11.70
N ASP A 2 41.46 -28.16 -11.94
CA ASP A 2 40.40 -27.89 -12.91
C ASP A 2 40.88 -28.27 -14.31
N SER A 3 40.04 -29.00 -15.03
CA SER A 3 40.28 -29.39 -16.41
C SER A 3 40.02 -28.19 -17.32
N PHE A 4 41.08 -27.69 -17.96
CA PHE A 4 40.98 -26.57 -18.91
C PHE A 4 40.51 -27.06 -20.28
N ILE A 5 39.65 -26.26 -20.91
CA ILE A 5 39.19 -26.46 -22.28
C ILE A 5 39.77 -25.36 -23.18
N GLY A 6 40.27 -25.74 -24.35
CA GLY A 6 40.78 -24.80 -25.34
C GLY A 6 39.69 -24.28 -26.26
N ILE A 7 39.46 -22.97 -26.28
CA ILE A 7 38.57 -22.28 -27.23
C ILE A 7 39.42 -21.45 -28.19
N ARG A 8 39.13 -21.55 -29.49
CA ARG A 8 39.85 -20.80 -30.53
C ARG A 8 39.16 -19.47 -30.80
N PHE A 9 39.91 -18.38 -30.70
CA PHE A 9 39.45 -17.03 -31.03
C PHE A 9 40.23 -16.45 -32.22
N LYS A 10 39.61 -15.51 -32.93
CA LYS A 10 40.36 -14.66 -33.85
C LYS A 10 41.41 -13.87 -33.07
N LYS A 11 42.59 -13.71 -33.65
CA LYS A 11 43.75 -13.07 -32.99
C LYS A 11 43.42 -11.69 -32.42
N GLU A 12 42.70 -10.86 -33.17
CA GLU A 12 42.31 -9.52 -32.73
C GLU A 12 41.36 -9.54 -31.53
N THR A 13 40.36 -10.42 -31.56
CA THR A 13 39.41 -10.60 -30.45
C THR A 13 40.12 -11.13 -29.21
N ALA A 14 41.03 -12.09 -29.37
CA ALA A 14 41.83 -12.63 -28.27
C ALA A 14 42.67 -11.55 -27.59
N LYS A 15 43.34 -10.68 -28.37
CA LYS A 15 44.13 -9.56 -27.84
C LYS A 15 43.27 -8.60 -27.01
N ARG A 16 42.13 -8.17 -27.56
CA ARG A 16 41.20 -7.28 -26.86
C ARG A 16 40.72 -7.87 -25.53
N PHE A 17 40.38 -9.16 -25.53
CA PHE A 17 39.97 -9.86 -24.31
C PHE A 17 41.11 -9.97 -23.30
N GLN A 18 42.33 -10.29 -23.75
CA GLN A 18 43.51 -10.38 -22.88
C GLN A 18 43.85 -9.03 -22.23
N GLU A 19 43.82 -7.94 -22.99
CA GLU A 19 44.02 -6.58 -22.47
C GLU A 19 42.97 -6.22 -21.43
N PHE A 20 41.68 -6.43 -21.74
CA PHE A 20 40.58 -6.20 -20.81
C PHE A 20 40.73 -7.01 -19.52
N SER A 21 40.96 -8.32 -19.66
CA SER A 21 41.09 -9.24 -18.54
C SER A 21 42.26 -8.84 -17.63
N ARG A 22 43.43 -8.51 -18.19
CA ARG A 22 44.60 -8.09 -17.41
C ARG A 22 44.39 -6.76 -16.67
N THR A 23 43.52 -5.90 -17.19
CA THR A 23 43.24 -4.58 -16.61
C THR A 23 42.28 -4.67 -15.42
N HIS A 24 41.29 -5.56 -15.49
CA HIS A 24 40.17 -5.59 -14.53
C HIS A 24 40.14 -6.83 -13.63
N PHE A 25 40.83 -7.92 -13.99
CA PHE A 25 40.71 -9.23 -13.34
C PHE A 25 42.07 -9.87 -13.08
N LYS A 26 42.09 -10.86 -12.18
CA LYS A 26 43.32 -11.61 -11.87
C LYS A 26 43.55 -12.76 -12.83
N SER A 27 42.49 -13.33 -13.40
CA SER A 27 42.58 -14.42 -14.37
C SER A 27 41.65 -14.23 -15.58
N HIS A 28 41.99 -14.91 -16.68
CA HIS A 28 41.15 -14.94 -17.90
C HIS A 28 39.83 -15.69 -17.67
N THR A 29 39.85 -16.73 -16.85
CA THR A 29 38.65 -17.50 -16.49
C THR A 29 37.66 -16.64 -15.71
N GLU A 30 38.12 -15.96 -14.66
CA GLU A 30 37.31 -15.06 -13.82
C GLU A 30 36.70 -13.91 -14.65
N ALA A 31 37.47 -13.33 -15.57
CA ALA A 31 36.97 -12.28 -16.46
C ALA A 31 35.82 -12.79 -17.36
N LEU A 32 35.95 -14.00 -17.90
CA LEU A 32 34.93 -14.59 -18.76
C LEU A 32 33.68 -14.97 -17.96
N GLU A 33 33.85 -15.57 -16.78
CA GLU A 33 32.76 -15.94 -15.87
C GLU A 33 31.96 -14.70 -15.44
N THR A 34 32.65 -13.66 -14.98
CA THR A 34 32.00 -12.40 -14.60
C THR A 34 31.26 -11.75 -15.77
N MET A 35 31.80 -11.83 -16.99
CA MET A 35 31.10 -11.34 -18.19
C MET A 35 29.82 -12.13 -18.46
N LEU A 36 29.85 -13.47 -18.34
CA LEU A 36 28.68 -14.32 -18.56
C LEU A 36 27.61 -14.05 -17.50
N ASP A 37 28.02 -13.98 -16.24
CA ASP A 37 27.16 -13.67 -15.10
C ASP A 37 26.52 -12.29 -15.24
N PHE A 38 27.28 -11.29 -15.70
CA PHE A 38 26.75 -9.96 -15.95
C PHE A 38 25.56 -9.99 -16.91
N PHE A 39 25.65 -10.71 -18.04
CA PHE A 39 24.53 -10.79 -18.97
C PHE A 39 23.38 -11.65 -18.44
N PHE A 40 23.69 -12.73 -17.71
CA PHE A 40 22.70 -13.63 -17.18
C PHE A 40 21.86 -12.97 -16.07
N TYR A 41 22.51 -12.42 -15.04
CA TYR A 41 21.80 -11.84 -13.89
C TYR A 41 21.10 -10.52 -14.21
N ASN A 42 21.63 -9.74 -15.16
CA ASN A 42 20.97 -8.49 -15.54
C ASN A 42 19.95 -8.69 -16.67
N GLU A 43 19.78 -9.91 -17.18
CA GLU A 43 18.90 -10.24 -18.31
C GLU A 43 19.13 -9.34 -19.56
N ILE A 44 20.36 -8.84 -19.71
CA ILE A 44 20.74 -7.96 -20.82
C ILE A 44 21.28 -8.81 -21.96
N SER A 45 20.78 -8.57 -23.17
CA SER A 45 21.36 -9.20 -24.35
C SER A 45 22.73 -8.60 -24.68
N PRO A 46 23.78 -9.39 -24.94
CA PRO A 46 25.08 -8.89 -25.43
C PRO A 46 24.98 -8.14 -26.77
N LYS A 47 23.86 -8.27 -27.49
CA LYS A 47 23.58 -7.57 -28.75
C LYS A 47 22.86 -6.24 -28.52
N GLU A 48 22.32 -6.01 -27.34
CA GLU A 48 21.59 -4.80 -27.02
C GLU A 48 22.57 -3.66 -26.76
N LYS A 49 22.42 -2.58 -27.53
CA LYS A 49 23.20 -1.36 -27.32
C LYS A 49 22.54 -0.59 -26.19
N LEU A 50 22.89 -0.94 -24.96
CA LEU A 50 22.68 -0.04 -23.84
C LEU A 50 23.46 1.23 -24.16
N GLY A 51 22.77 2.37 -24.18
CA GLY A 51 23.35 3.66 -24.53
C GLY A 51 24.59 4.02 -23.69
N PRO A 52 25.19 5.19 -23.91
CA PRO A 52 26.53 5.54 -23.43
C PRO A 52 26.75 5.41 -21.90
N THR A 53 25.70 5.29 -21.10
CA THR A 53 25.80 4.95 -19.68
C THR A 53 24.45 4.41 -19.17
N GLY A 54 24.43 3.44 -18.26
CA GLY A 54 23.19 3.02 -17.54
C GLY A 54 22.41 4.20 -16.95
N ARG A 55 23.08 5.32 -16.65
CA ARG A 55 22.48 6.61 -16.26
C ARG A 55 21.47 7.16 -17.27
N THR A 56 21.64 6.93 -18.57
CA THR A 56 20.63 7.34 -19.57
C THR A 56 19.37 6.46 -19.53
N ILE A 57 19.50 5.20 -19.12
CA ILE A 57 18.37 4.31 -18.88
C ILE A 57 17.64 4.75 -17.61
N GLU A 58 18.37 5.02 -16.53
CA GLU A 58 17.84 5.55 -15.28
C GLU A 58 17.08 6.87 -15.48
N ALA A 59 17.65 7.83 -16.23
CA ALA A 59 16.99 9.10 -16.53
C ALA A 59 15.71 8.92 -17.36
N LYS A 60 15.69 7.97 -18.30
CA LYS A 60 14.48 7.62 -19.07
C LYS A 60 13.43 6.95 -18.18
N LEU A 61 13.84 6.08 -17.27
CA LEU A 61 12.95 5.41 -16.32
C LEU A 61 12.33 6.42 -15.34
N LEU A 62 13.15 7.32 -14.77
CA LEU A 62 12.69 8.38 -13.88
C LEU A 62 11.64 9.28 -14.55
N LYS A 63 11.85 9.64 -15.83
CA LYS A 63 10.85 10.39 -16.61
C LYS A 63 9.55 9.61 -16.78
N ARG A 64 9.62 8.29 -17.05
CA ARG A 64 8.43 7.44 -17.16
C ARG A 64 7.68 7.33 -15.83
N ILE A 65 8.37 7.16 -14.71
CA ILE A 65 7.77 7.10 -13.38
C ILE A 65 7.06 8.42 -13.05
N ASN A 66 7.71 9.55 -13.29
CA ASN A 66 7.09 10.87 -13.06
C ASN A 66 5.83 11.08 -13.92
N ALA A 67 5.81 10.59 -15.15
CA ALA A 67 4.63 10.62 -16.00
C ALA A 67 3.49 9.75 -15.44
N VAL A 68 3.78 8.54 -14.96
CA VAL A 68 2.79 7.67 -14.30
C VAL A 68 2.23 8.33 -13.04
N ILE A 69 3.08 8.92 -12.20
CA ILE A 69 2.65 9.67 -11.01
C ILE A 69 1.73 10.83 -11.40
N ALA A 70 2.05 11.55 -12.48
CA ALA A 70 1.20 12.64 -12.97
C ALA A 70 -0.17 12.13 -13.43
N ILE A 71 -0.22 11.02 -14.16
CA ILE A 71 -1.47 10.37 -14.60
C ILE A 71 -2.29 9.92 -13.38
N MET A 72 -1.67 9.25 -12.41
CA MET A 72 -2.36 8.81 -11.19
C MET A 72 -2.95 9.99 -10.42
N ARG A 73 -2.19 11.09 -10.27
CA ARG A 73 -2.69 12.33 -9.63
C ARG A 73 -3.83 12.99 -10.41
N ASP A 74 -3.79 12.91 -11.74
CA ASP A 74 -4.84 13.47 -12.59
C ASP A 74 -6.15 12.66 -12.46
N VAL A 75 -6.06 11.33 -12.50
CA VAL A 75 -7.20 10.43 -12.22
C VAL A 75 -7.75 10.68 -10.82
N GLU A 76 -6.88 10.88 -9.83
CA GLU A 76 -7.30 11.22 -8.47
C GLU A 76 -8.11 12.52 -8.39
N LYS A 77 -7.66 13.56 -9.10
CA LYS A 77 -8.33 14.87 -9.08
C LYS A 77 -9.62 14.89 -9.89
N THR A 78 -9.65 14.21 -11.03
CA THR A 78 -10.75 14.30 -12.00
C THR A 78 -11.86 13.31 -11.73
N GLN A 79 -11.55 12.11 -11.23
CA GLN A 79 -12.52 11.03 -11.06
C GLN A 79 -12.74 10.70 -9.59
N THR A 80 -11.72 10.22 -8.87
CA THR A 80 -11.97 9.62 -7.55
C THR A 80 -12.31 10.64 -6.47
N LYS A 81 -11.64 11.80 -6.40
CA LYS A 81 -11.97 12.84 -5.39
C LYS A 81 -13.39 13.40 -5.54
N PRO A 82 -13.85 13.82 -6.73
CA PRO A 82 -15.22 14.26 -6.91
C PRO A 82 -16.25 13.17 -6.60
N THR A 83 -15.99 11.91 -6.97
CA THR A 83 -16.89 10.80 -6.64
C THR A 83 -16.97 10.56 -5.14
N VAL A 84 -15.84 10.59 -4.43
CA VAL A 84 -15.84 10.49 -2.96
C VAL A 84 -16.59 11.65 -2.33
N ALA A 85 -16.36 12.88 -2.78
CA ALA A 85 -17.07 14.06 -2.28
C ALA A 85 -18.58 13.98 -2.54
N MET A 86 -18.99 13.54 -3.73
CA MET A 86 -20.40 13.36 -4.07
C MET A 86 -21.05 12.27 -3.23
N ILE A 87 -20.39 11.13 -3.04
CA ILE A 87 -20.85 10.06 -2.15
C ILE A 87 -20.97 10.59 -0.71
N GLN A 88 -19.97 11.33 -0.22
CA GLN A 88 -20.04 11.97 1.09
C GLN A 88 -21.23 12.93 1.18
N SER A 89 -21.49 13.77 0.18
CA SER A 89 -22.66 14.66 0.16
C SER A 89 -24.01 13.92 0.12
N LEU A 90 -24.06 12.72 -0.47
CA LEU A 90 -25.27 11.88 -0.48
C LEU A 90 -25.51 11.17 0.87
N PHE A 91 -24.43 10.84 1.59
CA PHE A 91 -24.47 10.16 2.89
C PHE A 91 -24.26 11.09 4.10
N GLU A 92 -24.02 12.38 3.87
CA GLU A 92 -24.24 13.47 4.84
C GLU A 92 -25.74 13.58 5.08
N ILE A 93 -26.26 12.59 5.79
CA ILE A 93 -27.54 12.62 6.46
C ILE A 93 -27.47 13.82 7.38
N GLU A 94 -28.36 14.78 7.12
CA GLU A 94 -28.62 15.95 7.96
C GLU A 94 -28.44 15.57 9.44
N GLU A 95 -27.41 16.11 10.10
CA GLU A 95 -27.47 16.17 11.55
C GLU A 95 -28.80 16.85 11.88
N PRO A 96 -29.72 16.20 12.61
CA PRO A 96 -31.02 16.77 12.84
C PRO A 96 -30.79 18.08 13.56
N LYS A 97 -31.08 19.21 12.89
CA LYS A 97 -31.09 20.53 13.51
C LYS A 97 -31.90 20.37 14.79
N LYS A 98 -31.22 20.42 15.94
CA LYS A 98 -31.85 20.29 17.25
C LYS A 98 -32.89 21.40 17.36
N LYS A 99 -34.15 21.08 17.04
CA LYS A 99 -35.29 21.96 17.29
C LYS A 99 -35.30 22.19 18.80
N PRO A 100 -35.29 23.43 19.31
CA PRO A 100 -35.35 23.65 20.75
C PRO A 100 -36.65 23.03 21.27
N LEU A 101 -36.54 22.03 22.15
CA LEU A 101 -37.70 21.45 22.82
C LEU A 101 -38.38 22.55 23.64
N MET A 102 -39.61 22.93 23.27
CA MET A 102 -40.47 23.73 24.12
C MET A 102 -40.99 22.83 25.24
N VAL A 103 -40.52 23.06 26.46
CA VAL A 103 -40.99 22.32 27.65
C VAL A 103 -42.21 23.03 28.21
N GLU A 104 -43.37 22.35 28.20
CA GLU A 104 -44.57 22.84 28.87
C GLU A 104 -44.38 22.84 30.39
N LYS A 105 -44.53 24.00 31.02
CA LYS A 105 -44.60 24.12 32.48
C LYS A 105 -45.95 23.58 32.95
N LYS A 106 -45.97 22.38 33.53
CA LYS A 106 -47.11 21.91 34.32
C LYS A 106 -47.11 22.64 35.66
N TYR A 107 -48.15 23.44 35.91
CA TYR A 107 -48.46 23.97 37.23
C TYR A 107 -48.79 22.80 38.17
N ALA A 108 -48.09 22.75 39.29
CA ALA A 108 -48.44 21.87 40.40
C ALA A 108 -49.59 22.52 41.17
N GLU A 109 -50.80 21.98 41.04
CA GLU A 109 -51.87 22.26 41.98
C GLU A 109 -51.64 21.38 43.22
N GLU A 110 -51.32 22.04 44.33
CA GLU A 110 -51.30 21.46 45.66
C GLU A 110 -52.73 21.06 46.05
N GLN A 111 -52.93 19.81 46.47
CA GLN A 111 -54.09 19.40 47.26
C GLN A 111 -53.63 18.53 48.46
N PRO A 112 -54.31 18.65 49.61
CA PRO A 112 -53.72 18.45 50.94
C PRO A 112 -53.74 16.99 51.44
N LYS A 113 -52.90 16.75 52.48
CA LYS A 113 -52.81 15.54 53.32
C LYS A 113 -54.19 15.04 53.80
N VAL A 114 -54.33 13.73 54.04
CA VAL A 114 -54.69 13.12 55.35
C VAL A 114 -54.76 11.55 55.30
N SER A 115 -54.10 10.95 56.31
CA SER A 115 -54.24 9.63 56.98
C SER A 115 -53.98 8.27 56.27
N LEU A 116 -52.86 7.65 56.71
CA LEU A 116 -52.57 6.21 56.91
C LEU A 116 -53.64 5.49 57.79
N PRO A 117 -53.78 4.13 57.84
CA PRO A 117 -52.66 3.22 58.14
C PRO A 117 -52.70 1.74 57.66
N ALA A 118 -51.55 1.10 57.95
CA ALA A 118 -51.33 -0.29 58.36
C ALA A 118 -51.40 -1.43 57.33
N GLY A 119 -50.28 -2.15 57.19
CA GLY A 119 -50.16 -3.42 56.51
C GLY A 119 -48.71 -3.78 56.29
N GLU A 120 -48.10 -4.40 57.29
CA GLU A 120 -46.70 -4.81 57.36
C GLU A 120 -46.33 -5.90 56.34
N ALA A 121 -45.01 -5.99 56.09
CA ALA A 121 -44.28 -7.12 55.52
C ALA A 121 -44.53 -7.39 54.03
N GLY A 122 -43.55 -7.62 53.17
CA GLY A 122 -42.15 -7.97 53.31
C GLY A 122 -41.76 -8.60 51.97
N PHE A 123 -40.57 -8.26 51.45
CA PHE A 123 -40.00 -8.77 50.20
C PHE A 123 -40.09 -10.29 50.04
N GLN A 124 -40.38 -10.79 48.81
CA GLN A 124 -39.71 -11.98 48.23
C GLN A 124 -39.64 -11.93 46.69
N GLU A 125 -38.42 -12.05 46.17
CA GLU A 125 -38.06 -12.41 44.78
C GLU A 125 -38.64 -13.75 44.35
N LYS A 126 -38.94 -13.94 43.05
CA LYS A 126 -38.52 -15.15 42.29
C LYS A 126 -38.31 -14.83 40.80
N GLN A 127 -37.12 -15.17 40.32
CA GLN A 127 -36.75 -15.31 38.91
C GLN A 127 -37.37 -16.59 38.34
N ASN A 128 -37.90 -16.53 37.11
CA ASN A 128 -38.30 -17.72 36.36
C ASN A 128 -37.40 -17.88 35.13
N HIS A 129 -36.49 -18.86 35.19
CA HIS A 129 -35.89 -19.46 34.00
C HIS A 129 -36.90 -20.48 33.44
N HIS A 130 -37.30 -20.28 32.19
CA HIS A 130 -38.08 -21.24 31.43
C HIS A 130 -37.19 -21.81 30.33
N ASN A 131 -36.88 -23.10 30.39
CA ASN A 131 -36.55 -23.88 29.21
C ASN A 131 -36.87 -25.34 29.51
N GLU A 132 -37.94 -25.84 28.89
CA GLU A 132 -38.32 -27.25 28.86
C GLU A 132 -37.72 -27.91 27.61
N HIS A 133 -37.12 -29.08 27.88
CA HIS A 133 -36.91 -30.28 27.05
C HIS A 133 -36.52 -30.20 25.56
#